data_AF-A0A0H3XMY7-F1
#
_entry.id   AF-A0A0H3XMY7-F1
#
_cell.length_a   1.000
_cell.length_b   1.000
_cell.length_c   1.000
_cell.angle_alpha   90.00
_cell.angle_beta   90.00
_cell.angle_gamma   90.00
#
_symmetry.space_group_name_H-M   'P 1'
#
loop_
_entity.id
_entity.type
_entity.pdbx_description
1 polymer ?
#
loop_
_entity_poly.entity_id
_entity_poly.type
_entity_poly.pdbx_seq_one_letter_code
_entity_poly.pdbx_strand_id
1 'polypeptide(L)'
;MSLKRLLASFLNMIFCWLNLILWIFNIDPIGTLVTGISVPSTRKGKLIFGACSLLQWIIMFTIIGTVVVIVMWVLDKPSIATIISGAAQ
;
A
#
# COMPACT_ATOMS: atom_id res chain seq x y z
N MET A 1 19.11 -4.15 -9.49
CA MET A 1 17.75 -4.42 -8.94
C MET A 1 16.79 -4.48 -10.12
N SER A 2 16.15 -5.62 -10.42
CA SER A 2 15.37 -5.71 -11.66
C SER A 2 14.09 -4.88 -11.56
N LEU A 3 13.82 -4.02 -12.55
CA LEU A 3 12.60 -3.21 -12.64
C LEU A 3 11.34 -4.05 -12.42
N LYS A 4 11.38 -5.32 -12.86
CA LYS A 4 10.32 -6.32 -12.64
C LYS A 4 10.01 -6.56 -11.16
N ARG A 5 11.02 -6.64 -10.28
CA ARG A 5 10.82 -6.82 -8.83
C ARG A 5 10.18 -5.59 -8.19
N LEU A 6 10.55 -4.39 -8.65
CA LEU A 6 9.95 -3.15 -8.18
C LEU A 6 8.48 -3.05 -8.60
N LEU A 7 8.19 -3.35 -9.88
CA LEU A 7 6.83 -3.38 -10.43
C LEU A 7 5.95 -4.42 -9.72
N ALA A 8 6.48 -5.61 -9.44
CA ALA A 8 5.77 -6.64 -8.70
C ALA A 8 5.40 -6.18 -7.29
N SER A 9 6.35 -5.56 -6.57
CA SER A 9 6.12 -5.01 -5.23
C SER A 9 5.08 -3.90 -5.26
N PHE A 10 5.17 -3.00 -6.24
CA PHE A 10 4.25 -1.88 -6.40
C PHE A 10 2.82 -2.34 -6.72
N LEU A 11 2.66 -3.28 -7.67
CA LEU A 11 1.37 -3.87 -7.98
C LEU A 11 0.80 -4.63 -6.79
N ASN A 12 1.64 -5.41 -6.08
CA ASN A 12 1.18 -6.13 -4.90
C ASN A 12 0.72 -5.19 -3.77
N MET A 13 1.38 -4.03 -3.63
CA MET A 13 1.02 -3.00 -2.67
C MET A 13 -0.30 -2.32 -3.04
N ILE A 14 -0.48 -1.90 -4.30
CA ILE A 14 -1.74 -1.26 -4.76
C ILE A 14 -2.91 -2.22 -4.61
N PHE A 15 -2.71 -3.47 -5.01
CA PHE A 15 -3.72 -4.51 -4.95
C PHE A 15 -3.64 -5.33 -3.65
N CYS A 16 -3.14 -4.76 -2.54
CA CYS A 16 -2.96 -5.49 -1.28
C CYS A 16 -4.25 -6.12 -0.76
N TRP A 17 -5.39 -5.44 -0.89
CA TRP A 17 -6.71 -5.97 -0.55
C TRP A 17 -7.12 -7.15 -1.44
N LEU A 18 -6.84 -7.05 -2.73
CA LEU A 18 -7.17 -8.11 -3.68
C LEU A 18 -6.25 -9.32 -3.49
N ASN A 19 -4.99 -9.09 -3.13
CA ASN A 19 -4.05 -10.13 -2.69
C ASN A 19 -4.51 -10.84 -1.41
N LEU A 20 -5.15 -10.13 -0.48
CA LEU A 20 -5.74 -10.72 0.72
C LEU A 20 -6.93 -11.62 0.38
N ILE A 21 -7.75 -11.23 -0.61
CA ILE A 21 -8.83 -12.09 -1.14
C ILE A 21 -8.25 -13.31 -1.85
N LEU A 22 -7.25 -13.14 -2.73
CA LEU A 22 -6.59 -14.25 -3.44
C LEU A 22 -5.94 -15.24 -2.48
N TRP A 23 -5.43 -14.77 -1.35
CA TRP A 23 -4.91 -15.62 -0.29
C TRP A 23 -5.98 -16.56 0.30
N ILE A 24 -7.24 -16.12 0.46
CA ILE A 24 -8.35 -16.98 0.91
C ILE A 24 -8.51 -18.18 -0.02
N PHE A 25 -8.32 -17.96 -1.33
CA PHE A 25 -8.38 -18.99 -2.37
C PHE A 25 -7.04 -19.71 -2.61
N ASN A 26 -6.00 -19.43 -1.82
CA ASN A 26 -4.63 -19.96 -1.99
C ASN A 26 -3.98 -19.62 -3.35
N ILE A 27 -4.46 -18.59 -4.04
CA ILE A 27 -3.96 -18.10 -5.32
C ILE A 27 -2.74 -17.19 -5.08
N ASP A 28 -1.85 -17.11 -6.07
CA ASP A 28 -0.70 -16.22 -6.00
C ASP A 28 -1.10 -14.73 -6.07
N PRO A 29 -0.33 -13.83 -5.42
CA PRO A 29 -0.59 -12.38 -5.48
C PRO A 29 -0.50 -11.83 -6.91
N ILE A 30 -1.31 -10.83 -7.23
CA ILE A 30 -1.45 -10.26 -8.59
C ILE A 30 -0.12 -9.76 -9.13
N GLY A 31 0.61 -8.98 -8.34
CA GLY A 31 1.88 -8.40 -8.78
C GLY A 31 2.90 -9.49 -9.13
N THR A 32 2.78 -10.67 -8.54
CA THR A 32 3.62 -11.81 -8.83
C THR A 32 3.11 -12.67 -9.99
N LEU A 33 1.78 -12.81 -10.15
CA LEU A 33 1.16 -13.38 -11.34
C LEU A 33 1.52 -12.59 -12.62
N VAL A 34 1.46 -11.26 -12.55
CA VAL A 34 1.73 -10.36 -13.68
C VAL A 34 3.21 -10.31 -14.06
N THR A 35 4.10 -10.38 -13.06
CA THR A 35 5.55 -10.25 -13.29
C THR A 35 6.31 -11.57 -13.40
N GLY A 36 5.63 -12.70 -13.14
CA GLY A 36 6.21 -14.04 -13.17
C GLY A 36 7.24 -14.30 -12.07
N ILE A 37 7.22 -13.52 -10.98
CA ILE A 37 8.15 -13.69 -9.87
C ILE A 37 7.59 -14.77 -8.92
N SER A 38 8.45 -15.68 -8.45
CA SER A 38 8.05 -16.74 -7.53
C SER A 38 7.80 -16.20 -6.12
N VAL A 39 6.63 -16.51 -5.54
CA VAL A 39 6.33 -16.32 -4.11
C VAL A 39 6.53 -17.64 -3.38
N PRO A 40 6.89 -17.65 -2.08
CA PRO A 40 6.84 -18.86 -1.27
C PRO A 40 5.51 -19.61 -1.46
N SER A 41 5.61 -20.90 -1.82
CA SER A 41 4.48 -21.77 -2.15
C SER A 41 3.61 -22.13 -0.93
N THR A 42 4.14 -21.94 0.28
CA THR A 42 3.42 -22.21 1.52
C THR A 42 2.36 -21.14 1.79
N ARG A 43 1.16 -21.57 2.19
CA ARG A 43 0.03 -20.69 2.56
C ARG A 43 0.41 -19.63 3.62
N LYS A 44 1.29 -20.01 4.57
CA LYS A 44 1.86 -19.09 5.57
C LYS A 44 2.76 -18.03 4.93
N GLY A 45 3.59 -18.43 3.97
CA GLY A 45 4.45 -17.50 3.22
C GLY A 45 3.64 -16.49 2.41
N LYS A 46 2.55 -16.93 1.76
CA LYS A 46 1.63 -16.03 1.04
C LYS A 46 0.93 -15.03 1.98
N LEU A 47 0.55 -15.46 3.20
CA LEU A 47 -0.03 -14.56 4.21
C LEU A 47 0.97 -13.49 4.67
N ILE A 48 2.19 -13.90 5.02
CA ILE A 48 3.23 -12.98 5.48
C ILE A 48 3.56 -11.97 4.36
N PHE A 49 3.63 -12.45 3.12
CA PHE A 49 3.84 -11.58 1.96
C PHE A 49 2.71 -10.55 1.80
N GLY A 50 1.44 -10.97 1.90
CA GLY A 50 0.29 -10.08 1.88
C GLY A 50 0.31 -9.06 3.03
N ALA A 51 0.63 -9.49 4.26
CA ALA A 51 0.72 -8.63 5.42
C ALA A 51 1.84 -7.59 5.30
N CYS A 52 3.02 -7.98 4.80
CA CYS A 52 4.11 -7.05 4.51
C CYS A 52 3.72 -6.06 3.41
N SER A 53 2.98 -6.50 2.39
CA SER A 53 2.50 -5.62 1.32
C SER A 53 1.46 -4.61 1.82
N LEU A 54 0.57 -5.03 2.73
CA LEU A 54 -0.36 -4.12 3.43
C LEU A 54 0.39 -3.11 4.31
N LEU A 55 1.40 -3.56 5.06
CA LEU A 55 2.24 -2.68 5.87
C LEU A 55 2.96 -1.63 5.00
N GLN A 56 3.51 -2.04 3.86
CA GLN A 56 4.10 -1.12 2.88
C GLN A 56 3.08 -0.08 2.39
N TRP A 57 1.85 -0.49 2.11
CA TRP A 57 0.77 0.41 1.71
C TRP A 57 0.45 1.45 2.80
N ILE A 58 0.35 1.04 4.07
CA ILE A 58 0.11 1.93 5.22
C ILE A 58 1.24 2.96 5.39
N ILE A 59 2.51 2.52 5.25
CA ILE A 59 3.67 3.40 5.36
C ILE A 59 3.63 4.47 4.26
N MET A 60 3.37 4.06 3.02
CA MET A 60 3.27 5.00 1.89
C MET A 60 2.13 6.00 2.09
N PHE A 61 0.96 5.54 2.53
CA PHE A 61 -0.17 6.41 2.81
C PHE A 61 0.15 7.44 3.90
N THR A 62 0.84 7.01 4.95
CA THR A 62 1.32 7.90 6.03
C THR A 62 2.27 8.96 5.49
N ILE A 63 3.27 8.56 4.69
CA ILE A 63 4.23 9.51 4.08
C ILE A 63 3.51 10.53 3.21
N ILE A 64 2.60 10.09 2.34
CA ILE A 64 1.80 10.98 1.48
C ILE A 64 0.96 11.93 2.34
N GLY A 65 0.29 11.42 3.38
CA GLY A 65 -0.47 12.23 4.33
C GLY A 65 0.38 13.30 5.02
N THR A 66 1.58 12.95 5.47
CA THR A 66 2.53 13.92 6.04
C THR A 66 2.93 15.00 5.04
N VAL A 67 3.23 14.63 3.80
CA VAL A 67 3.55 15.61 2.74
C VAL A 67 2.39 16.58 2.50
N VAL A 68 1.16 16.07 2.43
CA VAL A 68 -0.04 16.91 2.27
C VAL A 68 -0.18 17.90 3.42
N VAL A 69 0.01 17.45 4.66
CA VAL A 69 -0.03 18.33 5.84
C VAL A 69 1.04 19.42 5.77
N ILE A 70 2.27 19.08 5.38
CA ILE A 70 3.35 20.07 5.21
C ILE A 70 2.99 21.09 4.13
N VAL A 71 2.44 20.65 2.99
CA VAL A 71 1.99 21.57 1.92
C VAL A 71 0.90 22.51 2.42
N MET A 72 -0.04 22.03 3.24
CA MET A 72 -1.08 22.88 3.82
C MET A 72 -0.49 23.92 4.77
N TRP A 73 0.53 23.58 5.55
CA TRP A 73 1.25 24.55 6.39
C TRP A 73 1.96 25.61 5.57
N VAL A 74 2.64 25.24 4.48
CA VAL A 74 3.34 26.20 3.60
C VAL A 74 2.38 27.15 2.91
N LEU A 75 1.14 26.73 2.66
CA LEU A 75 0.09 27.54 2.04
C LEU A 75 -0.78 28.31 3.05
N ASP A 76 -0.39 28.35 4.34
CA ASP A 76 -1.16 28.94 5.44
C ASP A 76 -2.63 28.46 5.49
N LYS A 77 -2.88 27.21 5.08
CA LYS A 77 -4.22 26.61 5.08
C LYS A 77 -4.55 25.98 6.43
N PRO A 78 -5.81 26.05 6.87
CA PRO A 78 -6.27 25.35 8.08
C PRO A 78 -6.06 23.85 7.94
N SER A 79 -5.70 23.18 9.04
CA SER A 79 -5.42 21.74 9.02
C SER A 79 -6.61 20.91 8.53
N ILE A 80 -6.35 19.71 8.01
CA ILE A 80 -7.42 18.77 7.59
C ILE A 80 -8.41 18.53 8.75
N ALA A 81 -7.92 18.42 9.98
CA ALA A 81 -8.77 18.23 11.16
C ALA A 81 -9.70 19.44 11.37
N THR A 82 -9.18 20.66 11.22
CA THR A 82 -9.94 21.91 11.33
C THR A 82 -11.00 22.03 10.24
N ILE A 83 -10.68 21.60 9.02
CA ILE A 83 -11.63 21.58 7.89
C ILE A 83 -12.75 20.57 8.14
N ILE A 84 -12.40 19.34 8.51
CA ILE A 84 -13.37 18.25 8.72
C ILE A 84 -14.26 18.52 9.94
N SER A 85 -13.71 19.11 11.00
CA SER A 85 -14.48 19.45 12.20
C SER A 85 -15.36 20.70 12.04
N GLY A 86 -15.22 21.44 10.92
CA GLY A 86 -15.92 22.70 10.70
C GLY A 86 -15.39 23.87 11.53
N ALA A 87 -14.22 23.72 12.17
CA ALA A 87 -13.58 24.76 12.96
C ALA A 87 -12.78 25.77 12.10
N ALA A 88 -12.79 25.61 10.77
CA ALA A 88 -12.22 26.57 9.83
C ALA A 88 -13.22 27.72 9.61
N GLN A 89 -13.32 28.63 10.59
CA GLN A 89 -14.00 29.92 10.46
C GLN A 89 -12.99 31.05 10.30
#